data_AF-A0A9P6LAP6-F1
#
_entry.id   AF-A0A9P6LAP6-F1
#
_cell.length_a   1.000
_cell.length_b   1.000
_cell.length_c   1.000
_cell.angle_alpha   90.00
_cell.angle_beta   90.00
_cell.angle_gamma   90.00
#
_symmetry.space_group_name_H-M   'P 1'
#
loop_
_entity.id
_entity.type
_entity.pdbx_description
1 polymer ?
#
loop_
_entity_poly.entity_id
_entity_poly.type
_entity_poly.pdbx_seq_one_letter_code
_entity_poly.pdbx_strand_id
1 'polypeptide(L)' 'GSKQVEVVGLDERRGFTLMVGVSMSGEVIPFQAIYRGRSPASLPSPSAPGYKKATQELKFQFEYSRTDNHWSTIRTMKSY' A
#
# COMPACT_ATOMS: atom_id res chain seq x y z
N GLY A 1 2.06 0.68 -38.20
CA GLY A 1 1.96 1.19 -36.82
C GLY A 1 1.00 0.32 -36.04
N SER A 2 1.53 -0.60 -35.23
CA SER A 2 0.72 -1.47 -34.37
C SER A 2 0.30 -0.67 -33.14
N LYS A 3 -0.97 -0.23 -33.11
CA LYS A 3 -1.59 0.34 -31.93
C LYS A 3 -1.67 -0.78 -30.89
N GLN A 4 -0.76 -0.77 -29.91
CA GLN A 4 -0.78 -1.69 -28.80
C GLN A 4 -2.04 -1.37 -27.98
N VAL A 5 -3.04 -2.25 -28.07
CA VAL A 5 -4.24 -2.17 -27.24
C VAL A 5 -3.88 -2.85 -25.93
N GLU A 6 -3.71 -2.08 -24.85
CA GLU A 6 -3.68 -2.63 -23.51
C GLU A 6 -5.00 -3.37 -23.28
N VAL A 7 -4.94 -4.70 -23.21
CA VAL A 7 -6.08 -5.51 -22.80
C VAL A 7 -6.25 -5.28 -21.31
N VAL A 8 -7.24 -4.48 -20.95
CA VAL A 8 -7.66 -4.26 -19.56
C VAL A 8 -7.95 -5.63 -18.93
N GLY A 9 -7.13 -6.03 -17.95
CA GLY A 9 -7.38 -7.21 -17.12
C GLY A 9 -6.40 -8.37 -17.23
N LEU A 10 -5.37 -8.33 -18.09
CA LEU A 10 -4.49 -9.50 -18.29
C LEU A 10 -3.23 -9.59 -17.41
N ASP A 11 -2.72 -8.50 -16.82
CA ASP A 11 -1.66 -8.61 -15.80
C ASP A 11 -1.52 -7.32 -14.98
N GLU A 12 -2.56 -6.92 -14.24
CA GLU A 12 -2.39 -5.88 -13.24
C GLU A 12 -1.69 -6.48 -12.01
N ARG A 13 -0.36 -6.60 -12.05
CA ARG A 13 0.45 -6.92 -10.86
C ARG A 13 0.26 -5.81 -9.85
N ARG A 14 -0.64 -6.03 -8.88
CA ARG A 14 -0.87 -5.12 -7.76
C ARG A 14 0.26 -5.24 -6.75
N GLY A 15 1.38 -4.60 -7.07
CA GLY A 15 2.50 -4.40 -6.14
C GLY A 15 2.22 -3.25 -5.17
N PHE A 16 2.72 -3.39 -3.95
CA PHE A 16 2.75 -2.35 -2.93
C PHE A 16 4.11 -2.37 -2.22
N THR A 17 4.51 -1.25 -1.62
CA THR A 17 5.71 -1.19 -0.78
C THR A 17 5.30 -1.42 0.68
N LEU A 18 5.98 -2.34 1.37
CA LEU A 18 5.81 -2.53 2.81
C LEU A 18 6.95 -1.84 3.57
N MET A 19 6.61 -0.93 4.47
CA MET A 19 7.54 -0.37 5.44
C MET A 19 7.47 -1.19 6.73
N VAL A 20 8.65 -1.61 7.18
CA VAL A 20 8.85 -2.42 8.37
C VAL A 20 9.76 -1.64 9.31
N GLY A 21 9.24 -1.30 10.48
CA GLY A 21 10.01 -0.75 11.58
C GLY A 21 10.25 -1.79 12.67
N VAL A 22 11.43 -1.73 13.27
CA VAL A 22 11.77 -2.50 14.46
C VAL A 22 12.31 -1.51 15.49
N SER A 23 11.74 -1.52 16.69
CA SER A 23 12.19 -0.69 17.79
C SER A 23 13.56 -1.15 18.29
N MET A 24 14.25 -0.30 19.04
CA MET A 24 15.51 -0.69 19.69
C MET A 24 15.32 -1.78 20.75
N SER A 25 14.10 -2.01 21.25
CA SER A 25 13.76 -3.13 22.14
C SER A 25 13.59 -4.46 21.39
N GLY A 26 13.69 -4.46 20.06
CA GLY A 26 13.49 -5.65 19.22
C GLY A 26 12.03 -5.93 18.89
N GLU A 27 11.12 -4.99 19.17
CA GLU A 27 9.70 -5.13 18.88
C GLU A 27 9.40 -4.65 17.46
N VAL A 28 8.61 -5.44 16.73
CA VAL A 28 8.10 -5.03 15.41
C VAL A 28 6.96 -4.03 15.63
N ILE A 29 7.10 -2.84 15.07
CA ILE A 29 6.02 -1.84 15.08
C ILE A 29 5.03 -2.13 13.93
N PRO A 30 3.77 -1.68 14.03
CA PRO A 30 2.78 -1.94 12.99
C PRO A 30 3.28 -1.58 11.60
N PHE A 31 3.00 -2.42 10.60
CA PHE A 31 3.48 -2.18 9.24
C PHE A 31 2.71 -1.04 8.56
N GLN A 32 3.38 -0.35 7.65
CA GLN A 32 2.73 0.54 6.70
C GLN A 32 2.82 -0.04 5.28
N ALA A 33 1.69 -0.20 4.61
CA ALA A 33 1.63 -0.64 3.23
C ALA A 33 1.24 0.54 2.31
N ILE A 34 2.11 0.85 1.36
CA ILE A 34 1.97 1.94 0.41
C ILE A 34 1.52 1.40 -0.95
N TYR A 35 0.29 1.72 -1.32
CA TYR A 35 -0.33 1.32 -2.59
C TYR A 35 -0.11 2.36 -3.67
N ARG A 36 -0.02 1.91 -4.93
CA ARG A 36 0.00 2.82 -6.09
C ARG A 36 -1.32 3.60 -6.18
N GLY A 37 -1.24 4.92 -6.27
CA GLY A 37 -2.38 5.75 -6.63
C GLY A 37 -2.45 7.08 -5.89
N ARG A 38 -3.53 7.83 -6.14
CA ARG A 38 -3.68 9.23 -5.69
C ARG A 38 -4.86 9.47 -4.77
N SER A 39 -5.64 8.44 -4.45
CA SER A 39 -6.84 8.56 -3.63
C SER A 39 -7.04 7.34 -2.71
N PRO A 40 -7.92 7.44 -1.71
CA PRO A 40 -8.28 6.31 -0.86
C PRO A 40 -8.86 5.11 -1.61
N ALA A 41 -9.40 5.31 -2.81
CA ALA A 41 -9.90 4.23 -3.67
C ALA A 41 -8.77 3.29 -4.14
N SER A 42 -7.51 3.69 -4.01
CA SER A 42 -6.33 2.87 -4.29
C SER A 42 -5.95 1.95 -3.12
N LEU A 43 -6.58 2.09 -1.97
CA LEU A 43 -6.32 1.28 -0.77
C LEU A 43 -7.22 0.03 -0.72
N PRO A 44 -6.88 -0.96 0.12
CA PRO A 44 -7.78 -2.06 0.40
C PRO A 44 -9.17 -1.58 0.86
N SER A 45 -10.22 -2.23 0.35
CA SER A 45 -11.58 -1.91 0.76
C SER A 45 -11.78 -2.19 2.25
N PRO A 46 -12.51 -1.33 2.99
CA PRO A 46 -12.94 -1.62 4.36
C PRO A 46 -13.75 -2.92 4.51
N SER A 47 -14.39 -3.37 3.43
CA SER A 47 -15.12 -4.64 3.37
C SER A 47 -14.25 -5.85 3.03
N ALA A 48 -12.96 -5.66 2.73
CA ALA A 48 -12.06 -6.74 2.37
C ALA A 48 -11.85 -7.71 3.55
N PRO A 49 -11.74 -9.03 3.28
CA PRO A 49 -11.39 -10.00 4.32
C PRO A 49 -10.13 -9.58 5.08
N GLY A 50 -10.20 -9.60 6.41
CA GLY A 50 -9.06 -9.26 7.27
C GLY A 50 -8.77 -7.76 7.44
N TYR A 51 -9.49 -6.85 6.76
CA TYR A 51 -9.27 -5.40 6.91
C TYR A 51 -9.41 -4.92 8.36
N LYS A 52 -10.45 -5.42 9.05
CA LYS A 52 -10.71 -5.09 10.45
C LYS A 52 -9.56 -5.54 11.36
N LYS A 53 -9.08 -6.77 11.17
CA LYS A 53 -7.93 -7.30 11.93
C LYS A 53 -6.67 -6.47 11.67
N ALA A 54 -6.37 -6.17 10.41
CA ALA A 54 -5.20 -5.38 10.04
C ALA A 54 -5.20 -3.99 10.68
N THR A 55 -6.34 -3.28 10.63
CA THR A 55 -6.43 -1.87 11.08
C THR A 55 -6.73 -1.72 12.57
N GLN A 56 -7.62 -2.55 13.13
CA GLN A 56 -8.10 -2.39 14.51
C GLN A 56 -7.28 -3.19 15.52
N GLU A 57 -6.82 -4.39 15.17
CA GLU A 57 -6.06 -5.26 16.08
C GLU A 57 -4.55 -5.04 15.90
N LEU A 58 -4.06 -5.15 14.65
CA LEU A 58 -2.63 -5.08 14.32
C LEU A 58 -2.13 -3.65 14.05
N LYS A 59 -3.06 -2.68 13.96
CA LYS A 59 -2.79 -1.25 13.75
C LYS A 59 -1.96 -0.93 12.50
N PHE A 60 -2.02 -1.78 11.46
CA PHE A 60 -1.36 -1.51 10.19
C PHE A 60 -1.91 -0.24 9.55
N GLN A 61 -1.01 0.51 8.91
CA GLN A 61 -1.34 1.72 8.19
C GLN A 61 -1.41 1.45 6.70
N PHE A 62 -2.49 1.90 6.06
CA PHE A 62 -2.61 1.86 4.61
C PHE A 62 -2.52 3.29 4.05
N GLU A 63 -1.56 3.50 3.16
CA GLU A 63 -1.34 4.78 2.52
C GLU A 63 -1.20 4.61 1.01
N TYR A 64 -1.55 5.63 0.23
CA TYR A 64 -1.35 5.63 -1.21
C TYR A 64 -0.15 6.53 -1.53
N SER A 65 0.64 6.14 -2.54
CA SER A 65 1.91 6.77 -2.88
C SER A 65 1.79 8.23 -3.32
N ARG A 66 0.59 8.66 -3.73
CA ARG A 66 0.31 9.95 -4.37
C ARG A 66 1.00 10.11 -5.73
N THR A 67 1.44 9.00 -6.30
CA THR A 67 2.13 8.95 -7.59
C THR A 67 1.54 7.84 -8.46
N ASP A 68 2.08 7.71 -9.67
CA ASP A 68 1.66 6.68 -10.62
C ASP A 68 2.45 5.38 -10.43
N ASN A 69 3.17 5.22 -9.31
CA ASN A 69 3.90 4.00 -8.94
C ASN A 69 3.63 3.63 -7.46
N HIS A 70 4.17 2.53 -6.96
CA HIS A 70 3.94 2.03 -5.58
C HIS A 70 5.10 2.32 -4.61
N TRP A 71 6.09 3.11 -5.01
CA TRP A 71 7.29 3.37 -4.20
C TRP A 71 6.98 4.29 -3.02
N SER A 72 7.72 4.11 -1.92
CA SER A 72 7.69 5.07 -0.82
C SER A 72 8.32 6.40 -1.24
N THR A 73 7.82 7.48 -0.66
CA THR A 73 8.38 8.83 -0.78
C THR A 73 8.77 9.32 0.61
N ILE A 74 9.62 10.35 0.71
CA ILE A 74 9.92 10.98 2.00
C ILE A 74 8.64 11.39 2.74
N ARG A 75 7.61 11.79 2.01
CA ARG A 75 6.31 12.16 2.59
C ARG A 75 5.62 10.96 3.25
N THR A 76 5.52 9.81 2.55
CA THR A 76 4.88 8.60 3.09
C THR A 76 5.73 7.94 4.17
N MET A 77 7.07 8.08 4.10
CA MET A 77 7.94 7.58 5.16
C MET A 77 7.83 8.37 6.47
N LYS A 78 7.48 9.66 6.40
CA LYS A 78 7.29 10.53 7.57
C LYS A 78 5.94 10.35 8.28
N SER A 79 4.98 9.68 7.64
CA SER A 79 3.72 9.28 8.28
C SER A 79 3.83 7.96 9.05
N TYR A 80 4.96 7.25 8.92
CA TYR A 80 5.21 5.99 9.57
C TYR A 80 5.54 6.14 11.06
#